data_AF-A0A521H7J4-F1
#
_entry.id   AF-A0A521H7J4-F1
#
_cell.length_a   1.000
_cell.length_b   1.000
_cell.length_c   1.000
_cell.angle_alpha   90.00
_cell.angle_beta   90.00
_cell.angle_gamma   90.00
#
_symmetry.space_group_name_H-M   'P 1'
#
loop_
_entity.id
_entity.type
_entity.pdbx_description
1 polymer ?
#
loop_
_entity_poly.entity_id
_entity_poly.type
_entity_poly.pdbx_seq_one_letter_code
_entity_poly.pdbx_strand_id
1 'polypeptide(L)' 'MAMPDASPAATLDELLSQAAWVRRLARSQVADPHAADDVAQEAMARALERPPEPLSRFQVGEEVLDLVLP' A
#
# COMPACT_ATOMS: atom_id res chain seq x y z
N MET A 1 28.06 4.69 9.66
CA MET A 1 27.35 3.77 8.76
C MET A 1 25.87 4.09 8.92
N ALA A 2 25.27 4.80 7.97
CA ALA A 2 23.86 5.20 8.05
C ALA A 2 22.97 3.99 7.71
N MET A 3 22.11 3.60 8.65
CA MET A 3 21.04 2.62 8.38
C MET A 3 20.07 3.23 7.36
N PRO A 4 19.67 2.51 6.31
CA PRO A 4 18.75 3.05 5.30
C PRO A 4 17.40 3.36 5.93
N ASP A 5 16.81 4.45 5.44
CA ASP A 5 15.51 5.00 5.78
C ASP A 5 14.41 3.93 5.61
N ALA A 6 14.19 3.15 6.67
CA ALA A 6 13.09 2.22 6.74
C ALA A 6 11.84 3.05 7.04
N SER A 7 11.05 3.39 6.01
CA SER A 7 9.70 3.90 6.23
C SER A 7 9.04 3.04 7.30
N PRO A 8 8.54 3.65 8.40
CA PRO A 8 8.00 2.86 9.49
C PRO A 8 6.89 1.97 8.93
N ALA A 9 6.96 0.68 9.23
CA ALA A 9 5.86 -0.24 8.96
C ALA A 9 4.60 0.38 9.56
N ALA A 10 3.51 0.46 8.77
CA ALA A 10 2.27 1.06 9.22
C ALA A 10 1.84 0.42 10.55
N THR A 11 1.49 1.25 11.52
CA THR A 11 0.99 0.77 12.82
C THR A 11 -0.36 0.08 12.66
N LEU A 12 -0.73 -0.79 13.60
CA LEU A 12 -2.02 -1.48 13.58
C LEU A 12 -3.20 -0.49 13.51
N ASP A 13 -3.14 0.61 14.28
CA ASP A 13 -4.17 1.65 14.29
C ASP A 13 -4.30 2.35 12.93
N GLU A 14 -3.17 2.67 12.29
CA GLU A 14 -3.16 3.25 10.93
C GLU A 14 -3.78 2.28 9.93
N LEU A 15 -3.46 0.99 10.00
CA LEU A 15 -4.06 -0.01 9.11
C LEU A 15 -5.57 -0.16 9.35
N LEU A 16 -6.01 -0.19 10.62
CA LEU A 16 -7.43 -0.27 10.97
C LEU A 16 -8.21 0.97 10.51
N SER A 17 -7.59 2.15 10.51
CA SER A 17 -8.19 3.37 9.96
C SER A 17 -8.58 3.25 8.48
N GLN A 18 -7.89 2.38 7.73
CA GLN A 18 -8.14 2.14 6.30
C GLN A 18 -9.20 1.06 6.04
N ALA A 19 -9.71 0.36 7.05
CA ALA A 19 -10.60 -0.80 6.88
C ALA A 19 -11.85 -0.49 6.04
N ALA A 20 -12.47 0.67 6.26
CA ALA A 20 -13.65 1.10 5.49
C ALA A 20 -13.33 1.35 4.01
N TRP A 21 -12.14 1.91 3.73
CA TRP A 21 -11.67 2.12 2.37
C TRP A 21 -11.35 0.79 1.68
N VAL A 22 -10.63 -0.13 2.35
CA VAL A 22 -10.29 -1.45 1.81
C VAL A 22 -11.55 -2.25 1.46
N ARG A 23 -12.56 -2.26 2.34
CA ARG A 23 -13.84 -2.93 2.06
C ARG A 23 -14.57 -2.34 0.85
N ARG A 24 -14.58 -1.01 0.72
CA ARG A 24 -15.16 -0.33 -0.44
C ARG A 24 -14.43 -0.69 -1.73
N LEU A 25 -13.10 -0.72 -1.69
CA LEU A 25 -12.29 -1.13 -2.83
C LEU A 25 -12.56 -2.58 -3.22
N ALA A 26 -12.56 -3.50 -2.26
CA ALA A 26 -12.85 -4.90 -2.55
C ALA A 26 -14.23 -5.09 -3.22
N ARG A 27 -15.25 -4.37 -2.74
CA ARG A 27 -16.60 -4.39 -3.34
C ARG A 27 -16.68 -3.76 -4.74
N SER A 28 -15.74 -2.90 -5.12
CA SER A 28 -15.68 -2.39 -6.50
C SER A 28 -14.97 -3.36 -7.45
N GLN A 29 -14.14 -4.26 -6.92
CA GLN A 29 -13.33 -5.20 -7.72
C GLN A 29 -13.92 -6.60 -7.81
N VAL A 30 -14.68 -7.03 -6.80
CA VAL A 30 -15.21 -8.38 -6.67
C VAL A 30 -16.73 -8.34 -6.78
N ALA A 31 -17.28 -9.12 -7.73
CA ALA A 31 -18.72 -9.12 -8.02
C ALA A 31 -19.55 -9.79 -6.92
N ASP A 32 -19.02 -10.83 -6.27
CA ASP A 32 -19.67 -11.48 -5.14
C ASP A 32 -19.40 -10.67 -3.85
N PRO A 33 -20.45 -10.18 -3.16
CA PRO A 33 -20.29 -9.37 -1.96
C PRO A 33 -19.69 -10.13 -0.77
N HIS A 34 -19.93 -11.44 -0.65
CA HIS A 34 -19.32 -12.25 0.41
C HIS A 34 -17.83 -12.44 0.15
N ALA A 35 -17.46 -12.78 -1.08
CA ALA A 35 -16.06 -12.89 -1.48
C ALA A 35 -15.32 -11.55 -1.37
N ALA A 36 -15.98 -10.42 -1.63
CA ALA A 36 -15.40 -9.09 -1.46
C ALA A 36 -14.97 -8.82 -0.01
N ASP A 37 -15.81 -9.18 0.96
CA ASP A 37 -15.50 -8.99 2.37
C ASP A 37 -14.37 -9.92 2.84
N ASP A 38 -14.29 -11.14 2.29
CA ASP A 38 -13.16 -12.07 2.53
C ASP A 38 -11.84 -11.54 1.98
N VAL A 39 -11.85 -11.01 0.75
CA VAL A 39 -10.66 -10.39 0.13
C VAL A 39 -10.16 -9.20 0.95
N ALA A 40 -11.07 -8.36 1.45
CA ALA A 40 -10.70 -7.23 2.30
C ALA A 40 -10.02 -7.70 3.60
N GLN A 41 -10.54 -8.75 4.23
CA GLN A 41 -9.95 -9.30 5.45
C GLN A 41 -8.56 -9.90 5.21
N GLU A 42 -8.42 -10.75 4.18
CA GLU A 42 -7.15 -11.37 3.82
C GLU A 42 -6.09 -10.32 3.47
N ALA A 43 -6.47 -9.26 2.74
CA ALA A 43 -5.57 -8.17 2.39
C ALA A 43 -5.04 -7.45 3.64
N MET A 44 -5.90 -7.18 4.63
CA MET A 44 -5.49 -6.56 5.88
C MET A 44 -4.61 -7.49 6.73
N ALA A 45 -4.94 -8.79 6.80
CA ALA A 45 -4.12 -9.78 7.48
C ALA A 45 -2.71 -9.86 6.88
N ARG A 46 -2.61 -9.95 5.54
CA ARG A 46 -1.33 -9.95 4.83
C ARG A 46 -0.53 -8.67 5.02
N ALA A 47 -1.18 -7.52 5.11
CA ALA A 47 -0.49 -6.25 5.37
C ALA A 47 0.14 -6.21 6.78
N LEU A 48 -0.45 -6.89 7.77
CA LEU A 48 0.14 -7.04 9.11
C LEU A 48 1.28 -8.06 9.13
N GLU A 49 1.08 -9.20 8.47
CA GLU A 49 2.10 -10.27 8.40
C GLU A 49 3.32 -9.86 7.61
N ARG A 50 3.09 -9.12 6.53
CA ARG A 50 4.12 -8.65 5.60
C ARG A 50 3.84 -7.20 5.21
N PRO A 51 4.28 -6.24 6.04
CA PRO A 51 4.21 -4.83 5.70
C PRO A 51 4.89 -4.58 4.35
N PRO A 52 4.38 -3.63 3.54
CA PRO A 52 5.06 -3.25 2.32
C PRO A 52 6.47 -2.77 2.65
N GLU A 53 7.46 -3.23 1.88
CA GLU A 53 8.79 -2.65 1.97
C GLU A 53 8.67 -1.16 1.63
N PRO A 54 9.44 -0.28 2.31
CA PRO A 54 9.58 1.09 1.87
C PRO A 54 9.90 1.03 0.38
N LEU A 55 9.07 1.66 -0.44
CA LEU A 55 9.47 1.99 -1.80
C LEU A 55 10.65 2.94 -1.60
N SER A 56 11.87 2.37 -1.46
CA SER A 56 13.11 3.11 -1.50
C SER A 56 12.97 3.90 -2.77
N ARG A 57 12.81 5.23 -2.56
CA ARG A 57 12.30 6.20 -3.53
C ARG A 57 12.66 5.73 -4.93
N PHE A 58 11.72 5.76 -5.85
CA PHE A 58 12.08 5.74 -7.25
C PHE A 58 13.40 6.51 -7.41
N GLN A 59 14.47 5.81 -7.83
CA GLN A 59 15.57 6.44 -8.52
C GLN A 59 14.96 6.95 -9.85
N VAL A 60 14.02 7.89 -9.76
CA VAL A 60 13.78 8.84 -10.82
C VAL A 60 15.09 9.60 -10.82
N GLY A 61 16.02 9.13 -11.66
CA GLY A 61 17.16 9.93 -12.05
C GLY A 61 16.62 11.28 -12.48
N GLU A 62 17.31 12.34 -12.09
CA GLU A 62 17.02 13.71 -12.53
C GLU A 62 16.94 13.85 -14.07
N GLU A 63 17.25 12.82 -14.85
CA GLU A 63 17.16 12.81 -16.31
C GLU A 63 15.73 12.84 -16.89
N VAL A 64 14.66 12.57 -16.12
CA VAL A 64 13.30 12.62 -16.70
C VAL A 64 12.77 14.05 -16.82
N LEU A 65 13.33 15.00 -16.06
CA LEU A 65 12.93 16.40 -16.14
C LEU A 65 13.39 17.09 -17.44
N ASP A 66 14.47 16.60 -18.06
CA ASP A 66 14.98 17.14 -19.34
C ASP A 66 14.19 16.65 -20.57
N LEU A 67 13.32 15.63 -20.43
CA LEU A 67 12.51 15.12 -21.55
C LEU A 67 11.07 15.68 -21.57
N VAL A 68 10.65 16.40 -20.52
CA VAL A 68 9.24 16.82 -20.32
C VAL A 68 9.03 18.33 -20.34
N LEU A 69 10.07 19.15 -20.55
CA LEU A 69 9.91 20.58 -20.84
C LEU A 69 10.77 20.96 -22.07
N PRO A 70 10.21 21.65 -23.09
CA PRO A 70 11.01 22.26 -24.14
C PRO A 70 11.87 23.42 -23.61
#